data_AF-A0A932GV80-F1
#
_entry.id   AF-A0A932GV80-F1
#
_cell.length_a   1.000
_cell.length_b   1.000
_cell.length_c   1.000
_cell.angle_alpha   90.00
_cell.angle_beta   90.00
_cell.angle_gamma   90.00
#
_symmetry.space_group_name_H-M   'P 1'
#
loop_
_entity.id
_entity.type
_entity.pdbx_description
1 polymer ?
#
loop_
_entity_poly.entity_id
_entity_poly.type
_entity_poly.pdbx_seq_one_letter_code
_entity_poly.pdbx_strand_id
1 'polypeptide(L)'
;MHHISTLWKANTIAFISSFCVMVIELIASRILAPHIGVSLYTWTSIIGVILAGIALGNYVGGKIADRRPSPLVLAAIFLAGSLATIAILPATNIVTSANWFGNLPVMWNFILKTSFIFFLPAIILSMVSPMVIKLTLADLGR
;
A
#
# COMPACT_ATOMS: atom_id res chain seq x y z
N MET A 1 -13.13 9.64 29.76
CA MET A 1 -13.38 10.41 28.52
C MET A 1 -12.17 10.48 27.58
N HIS A 2 -10.93 10.56 28.06
CA HIS A 2 -9.73 10.60 27.19
C HIS A 2 -9.54 9.35 26.29
N HIS A 3 -9.70 8.13 26.81
CA HIS A 3 -9.56 6.90 25.99
C HIS A 3 -10.50 6.81 24.79
N ILE A 4 -11.76 7.24 24.93
CA ILE A 4 -12.74 7.21 23.82
C ILE A 4 -12.26 8.10 22.67
N SER A 5 -11.68 9.26 22.99
CA SER A 5 -11.11 10.16 21.97
C SER A 5 -9.88 9.59 21.27
N THR A 6 -9.04 8.81 21.97
CA THR A 6 -7.88 8.14 21.38
C THR A 6 -8.31 7.01 20.44
N LEU A 7 -9.32 6.23 20.82
CA LEU A 7 -9.89 5.15 20.00
C LEU A 7 -10.50 5.69 18.70
N TRP A 8 -11.25 6.79 18.78
CA TRP A 8 -11.80 7.45 17.58
C TRP A 8 -10.71 7.94 16.64
N LYS A 9 -9.63 8.55 17.16
CA LYS A 9 -8.48 8.98 16.35
C LYS A 9 -7.81 7.80 15.66
N ALA A 10 -7.54 6.72 16.39
CA ALA A 10 -6.93 5.51 15.87
C ALA A 10 -7.77 4.91 14.73
N ASN A 11 -9.09 4.76 14.94
CA ASN A 11 -9.98 4.20 13.93
C ASN A 11 -10.05 5.07 12.67
N THR A 12 -10.09 6.39 12.82
CA THR A 12 -10.06 7.33 11.68
C THR A 12 -8.76 7.18 10.87
N ILE A 13 -7.61 7.04 11.54
CA ILE A 13 -6.31 6.85 10.86
C ILE A 13 -6.28 5.53 10.09
N ALA A 14 -6.73 4.44 10.71
CA ALA A 14 -6.79 3.13 10.06
C ALA A 14 -7.76 3.11 8.87
N PHE A 15 -8.91 3.77 9.02
CA PHE A 15 -9.90 3.93 7.96
C PHE A 15 -9.34 4.71 6.78
N ILE A 16 -8.71 5.87 7.03
CA ILE A 16 -8.11 6.69 5.97
C ILE A 16 -7.01 5.93 5.25
N SER A 17 -6.14 5.21 5.98
CA SER A 17 -5.09 4.42 5.32
C SER A 17 -5.67 3.33 4.41
N SER A 18 -6.68 2.60 4.90
CA SER A 18 -7.35 1.56 4.12
C SER A 18 -8.08 2.14 2.91
N PHE A 19 -8.71 3.31 3.08
CA PHE A 19 -9.33 4.04 1.99
C PHE A 19 -8.29 4.45 0.92
N CYS A 20 -7.11 4.94 1.33
CA CYS A 20 -6.03 5.27 0.40
C CYS A 20 -5.55 4.06 -0.40
N VAL A 21 -5.36 2.89 0.24
CA VAL A 21 -4.99 1.65 -0.47
C VAL A 21 -6.06 1.28 -1.50
N MET A 22 -7.35 1.38 -1.13
CA MET A 22 -8.44 1.07 -2.05
C MET A 22 -8.53 2.08 -3.22
N VAL A 23 -8.30 3.37 -2.96
CA VAL A 23 -8.22 4.38 -4.01
C VAL A 23 -7.08 4.07 -4.99
N ILE A 24 -5.91 3.68 -4.49
CA ILE A 24 -4.78 3.26 -5.32
C ILE A 24 -5.17 2.05 -6.19
N GLU A 25 -5.83 1.06 -5.62
CA GLU A 25 -6.28 -0.14 -6.34
C GLU A 25 -7.22 0.19 -7.50
N LEU A 26 -8.23 1.03 -7.26
CA LEU A 26 -9.19 1.42 -8.28
C LEU A 26 -8.56 2.28 -9.38
N ILE A 27 -7.70 3.24 -9.00
CA ILE A 27 -7.03 4.14 -9.95
C ILE A 27 -5.92 3.43 -10.73
N ALA A 28 -5.27 2.40 -10.17
CA ALA A 28 -4.23 1.64 -10.85
C ALA A 28 -4.67 1.11 -12.21
N SER A 29 -5.92 0.64 -12.31
CA SER A 29 -6.50 0.18 -13.59
C SER A 29 -6.56 1.28 -14.64
N ARG A 30 -6.85 2.52 -14.22
CA ARG A 30 -6.94 3.69 -15.10
C ARG A 30 -5.57 4.23 -15.50
N ILE A 31 -4.59 4.19 -14.59
CA ILE A 31 -3.20 4.56 -14.88
C ILE A 31 -2.59 3.59 -15.89
N LEU A 32 -2.88 2.30 -15.79
CA LEU A 32 -2.32 1.28 -16.67
C LEU A 32 -3.07 1.11 -18.00
N ALA A 33 -4.33 1.52 -18.08
CA ALA A 33 -5.16 1.37 -19.27
C ALA A 33 -4.50 1.90 -20.56
N PRO A 34 -3.85 3.08 -20.60
CA PRO A 34 -3.20 3.59 -21.80
C PRO A 34 -1.95 2.82 -22.23
N HIS A 35 -1.37 2.00 -21.36
CA HIS A 35 -0.08 1.35 -21.59
C HIS A 35 -0.18 -0.14 -21.92
N ILE A 36 -1.16 -0.82 -21.33
CA ILE A 36 -1.34 -2.27 -21.48
C ILE A 36 -2.79 -2.66 -21.79
N GLY A 37 -3.70 -1.69 -21.87
CA GLY A 37 -5.13 -1.93 -22.10
C GLY A 37 -5.88 -2.40 -20.85
N VAL A 38 -7.21 -2.43 -20.97
CA VAL A 38 -8.10 -2.94 -19.92
C VAL A 38 -8.50 -4.37 -20.27
N SER A 39 -8.07 -5.33 -19.46
CA SER A 39 -8.40 -6.75 -19.62
C SER A 39 -8.61 -7.41 -18.26
N LEU A 40 -9.22 -8.61 -18.25
CA LEU A 40 -9.32 -9.42 -17.03
C LEU A 40 -7.94 -9.71 -16.42
N TYR A 41 -6.92 -9.90 -17.27
CA TYR A 41 -5.53 -10.10 -16.82
C TYR A 41 -4.98 -8.86 -16.09
N THR A 42 -5.28 -7.65 -16.58
CA THR A 42 -4.85 -6.40 -15.93
C THR A 42 -5.47 -6.27 -14.55
N TRP A 43 -6.79 -6.45 -14.44
CA TRP A 43 -7.52 -6.34 -13.17
C TRP A 43 -7.06 -7.37 -12.14
N THR A 44 -7.00 -8.64 -12.54
CA THR A 44 -6.56 -9.72 -11.65
C THR A 44 -5.11 -9.54 -11.18
N SER A 45 -4.23 -9.02 -12.06
CA SER A 45 -2.85 -8.71 -11.69
C SER A 45 -2.74 -7.57 -10.67
N ILE A 46 -3.55 -6.51 -10.83
CA ILE A 46 -3.58 -5.37 -9.88
C ILE A 46 -4.02 -5.87 -8.50
N ILE A 47 -5.17 -6.56 -8.45
CA ILE A 47 -5.74 -7.08 -7.20
C ILE A 47 -4.73 -8.03 -6.53
N GLY A 48 -4.17 -8.97 -7.29
CA GLY A 48 -3.19 -9.92 -6.75
C GLY A 48 -1.95 -9.26 -6.15
N VAL A 49 -1.40 -8.25 -6.84
CA VAL A 49 -0.25 -7.49 -6.35
C VAL A 49 -0.57 -6.67 -5.11
N ILE A 50 -1.73 -6.01 -5.08
CA ILE A 50 -2.13 -5.18 -3.94
C ILE A 50 -2.43 -6.06 -2.73
N LEU A 51 -3.13 -7.18 -2.90
CA LEU A 51 -3.34 -8.16 -1.82
C LEU A 51 -2.02 -8.73 -1.28
N ALA A 52 -1.08 -9.05 -2.16
CA ALA A 52 0.26 -9.48 -1.75
C ALA A 52 0.99 -8.38 -0.97
N GLY A 53 0.88 -7.13 -1.44
CA GLY A 53 1.42 -5.95 -0.75
C GLY A 53 0.79 -5.73 0.62
N ILE A 54 -0.53 -5.89 0.74
CA ILE A 54 -1.27 -5.81 2.01
C ILE A 54 -0.79 -6.88 2.97
N ALA A 55 -0.70 -8.14 2.52
CA ALA A 55 -0.26 -9.25 3.35
C ALA A 55 1.17 -9.01 3.88
N LEU A 56 2.09 -8.61 3.00
CA LEU A 56 3.48 -8.34 3.39
C LEU A 56 3.60 -7.08 4.27
N GLY A 57 2.85 -6.02 3.96
CA GLY A 57 2.79 -4.80 4.75
C GLY A 57 2.25 -5.05 6.15
N ASN A 58 1.21 -5.86 6.30
CA ASN A 58 0.68 -6.26 7.61
C ASN A 58 1.70 -7.09 8.40
N TYR A 59 2.40 -8.02 7.76
CA TYR A 59 3.44 -8.82 8.40
C TYR A 59 4.61 -7.96 8.89
N VAL A 60 5.18 -7.13 8.01
CA VAL A 60 6.32 -6.27 8.34
C VAL A 60 5.90 -5.19 9.34
N GLY A 61 4.73 -4.58 9.13
CA GLY A 61 4.14 -3.58 10.02
C GLY A 61 3.91 -4.13 11.42
N GLY A 62 3.39 -5.36 11.55
CA GLY A 62 3.24 -6.04 12.83
C GLY A 62 4.59 -6.25 13.53
N LYS A 63 5.60 -6.74 12.80
CA LYS A 63 6.95 -6.93 13.35
C LYS A 63 7.60 -5.61 13.80
N ILE A 64 7.38 -4.51 13.07
CA ILE A 64 7.86 -3.17 13.46
C ILE A 64 7.09 -2.69 14.70
N ALA A 65 5.77 -2.88 14.72
CA ALA A 65 4.91 -2.49 15.83
C ALA A 65 5.26 -3.21 17.14
N ASP A 66 5.67 -4.48 17.05
CA ASP A 66 6.15 -5.25 18.20
C ASP A 66 7.46 -4.71 18.76
N ARG A 67 8.38 -4.28 17.89
CA ARG A 67 9.71 -3.80 18.30
C ARG A 67 9.70 -2.35 18.78
N ARG A 68 8.94 -1.47 18.12
CA ARG A 68 8.93 -0.02 18.36
C ARG A 68 7.52 0.56 18.18
N PRO A 69 6.61 0.34 19.15
CA PRO A 69 5.29 0.99 19.15
C PRO A 69 5.47 2.47 19.50
N SER A 70 5.70 3.31 18.48
CA SER A 70 5.84 4.78 18.63
C SER A 70 4.98 5.53 17.62
N PRO A 71 4.27 6.60 18.03
CA PRO A 71 3.54 7.49 17.12
C PRO A 71 4.44 8.11 16.04
N LEU A 72 5.74 8.27 16.32
CA LEU A 72 6.70 8.83 15.37
C LEU A 72 6.98 7.84 14.22
N VAL A 73 7.00 6.54 14.51
CA VAL A 73 7.12 5.49 13.49
C VAL A 73 5.87 5.46 12.61
N LEU A 74 4.68 5.60 13.21
CA LEU A 74 3.43 5.70 12.46
C LEU A 74 3.45 6.90 11.50
N ALA A 75 3.88 8.07 11.97
CA ALA A 75 4.02 9.27 11.13
C ALA A 75 5.04 9.07 9.99
N ALA A 76 6.18 8.44 10.28
CA ALA A 76 7.19 8.12 9.27
C ALA A 76 6.67 7.16 8.19
N ILE A 77 5.88 6.14 8.57
CA ILE A 77 5.21 5.23 7.63
C ILE A 77 4.24 5.99 6.74
N PHE A 78 3.43 6.90 7.29
CA PHE A 78 2.52 7.73 6.49
C PHE A 78 3.27 8.65 5.51
N LEU A 79 4.36 9.29 5.95
CA LEU A 79 5.19 10.12 5.08
C LEU A 79 5.82 9.29 3.96
N ALA A 80 6.37 8.12 4.30
CA ALA A 80 6.91 7.20 3.31
C ALA A 80 5.84 6.70 2.33
N GLY A 81 4.61 6.43 2.81
CA GLY A 81 3.48 6.02 1.99
C GLY A 81 3.01 7.12 1.04
N SER A 82 3.00 8.37 1.50
CA SER A 82 2.72 9.55 0.67
C SER A 82 3.76 9.71 -0.44
N LEU A 83 5.06 9.66 -0.09
CA LEU A 83 6.15 9.72 -1.06
C LEU A 83 6.10 8.57 -2.07
N ALA A 84 5.83 7.34 -1.61
CA ALA A 84 5.67 6.18 -2.48
C ALA A 84 4.48 6.31 -3.42
N THR A 85 3.39 6.94 -2.97
CA THR A 85 2.20 7.20 -3.80
C THR A 85 2.51 8.26 -4.87
N ILE A 86 3.23 9.33 -4.53
CA ILE A 86 3.70 10.33 -5.50
C ILE A 86 4.63 9.68 -6.55
N ALA A 87 5.45 8.72 -6.12
CA ALA A 87 6.37 8.00 -6.98
C ALA A 87 5.68 7.07 -8.01
N ILE A 88 4.37 6.79 -7.87
CA ILE A 88 3.62 5.96 -8.83
C ILE A 88 3.68 6.54 -10.25
N LEU A 89 3.53 7.86 -10.41
CA LEU A 89 3.54 8.51 -11.72
C LEU A 89 4.88 8.38 -12.45
N PRO A 90 6.03 8.80 -11.86
CA PRO A 90 7.32 8.59 -12.51
C PRO A 90 7.66 7.10 -12.68
N ALA A 91 7.31 6.24 -11.72
CA ALA A 91 7.51 4.80 -11.85
C ALA A 91 6.75 4.22 -13.04
N THR A 92 5.51 4.65 -13.26
CA THR A 92 4.71 4.25 -14.42
C THR A 92 5.42 4.62 -15.71
N ASN A 93 5.89 5.87 -15.85
CA ASN A 93 6.60 6.34 -17.04
C ASN A 93 7.90 5.55 -17.31
N ILE A 94 8.67 5.23 -16.27
CA ILE A 94 9.92 4.47 -16.39
C ILE A 94 9.64 3.03 -16.84
N VAL A 95 8.69 2.36 -16.18
CA VAL A 95 8.36 0.95 -16.41
C VAL A 95 7.69 0.73 -17.78
N THR A 96 7.01 1.75 -18.32
CA THR A 96 6.30 1.63 -19.60
C THR A 96 7.14 2.09 -20.79
N SER A 97 8.00 3.11 -20.62
CA SER A 97 8.93 3.56 -21.66
C SER A 97 10.03 2.54 -21.94
N ALA A 98 10.49 1.86 -20.90
CA ALA A 98 11.50 0.86 -21.03
C ALA A 98 10.80 -0.50 -21.19
N ASN A 99 10.91 -1.12 -22.36
CA ASN A 99 10.32 -2.43 -22.69
C ASN A 99 10.98 -3.61 -21.91
N TRP A 100 11.22 -3.45 -20.61
CA TRP A 100 11.94 -4.37 -19.73
C TRP A 100 11.38 -5.78 -19.74
N PHE A 101 10.06 -5.91 -19.94
CA PHE A 101 9.35 -7.20 -19.87
C PHE A 101 8.75 -7.63 -21.22
N GLY A 102 9.10 -6.96 -22.33
CA GLY A 102 8.46 -7.16 -23.64
C GLY A 102 8.56 -8.59 -24.21
N ASN A 103 9.59 -9.35 -23.84
CA ASN A 103 9.80 -10.72 -24.31
C ASN A 103 9.08 -11.81 -23.47
N LEU A 104 8.41 -11.42 -22.38
CA LEU A 104 7.71 -12.37 -21.51
C LEU A 104 6.28 -12.64 -21.98
N PRO A 105 5.69 -13.78 -21.58
CA PRO A 105 4.26 -14.02 -21.76
C PRO A 105 3.42 -12.87 -21.18
N VAL A 106 2.32 -12.53 -21.84
CA VAL A 106 1.47 -11.36 -21.53
C VAL A 106 1.11 -11.27 -20.05
N MET A 107 0.76 -12.40 -19.42
CA MET A 107 0.40 -12.44 -18.00
C MET A 107 1.56 -12.03 -17.08
N TRP A 108 2.76 -12.55 -17.33
CA TRP A 108 3.95 -12.21 -16.54
C TRP A 108 4.37 -10.75 -16.75
N ASN A 109 4.22 -10.23 -17.96
CA ASN A 109 4.48 -8.82 -18.25
C ASN A 109 3.60 -7.90 -17.39
N PHE A 110 2.29 -8.19 -17.32
CA PHE A 110 1.35 -7.38 -16.55
C PHE A 110 1.62 -7.45 -15.05
N ILE A 111 1.82 -8.64 -14.49
CA ILE A 111 2.11 -8.84 -13.07
C ILE A 111 3.39 -8.12 -12.66
N LEU A 112 4.45 -8.21 -13.46
CA LEU A 112 5.72 -7.56 -13.12
C LEU A 112 5.59 -6.04 -13.20
N LYS A 113 4.96 -5.49 -14.25
CA LYS A 113 4.73 -4.05 -14.36
C LYS A 113 3.87 -3.51 -13.22
N THR A 114 2.76 -4.18 -12.89
CA THR A 114 1.90 -3.76 -11.76
C THR A 114 2.64 -3.86 -10.44
N SER A 115 3.44 -4.91 -10.24
CA SER A 115 4.23 -5.09 -9.03
C SER A 115 5.27 -3.98 -8.85
N PHE A 116 6.06 -3.65 -9.87
CA PHE A 116 7.05 -2.58 -9.77
C PHE A 116 6.45 -1.19 -9.47
N ILE A 117 5.20 -0.95 -9.87
CA ILE A 117 4.54 0.36 -9.69
C ILE A 117 3.79 0.44 -8.35
N PHE A 118 2.97 -0.57 -8.03
CA PHE A 118 1.99 -0.48 -6.93
C PHE A 118 2.37 -1.28 -5.68
N PHE A 119 3.34 -2.19 -5.76
CA PHE A 119 3.66 -3.07 -4.63
C PHE A 119 4.25 -2.30 -3.44
N LEU A 120 5.20 -1.40 -3.70
CA LEU A 120 5.84 -0.60 -2.66
C LEU A 120 4.85 0.31 -1.89
N PRO A 121 4.01 1.14 -2.55
CA PRO A 121 3.03 1.96 -1.83
C PRO A 121 2.00 1.11 -1.08
N ALA A 122 1.55 -0.02 -1.65
CA ALA A 122 0.61 -0.93 -1.00
C ALA A 122 1.19 -1.53 0.30
N ILE A 123 2.46 -1.95 0.29
CA ILE A 123 3.16 -2.45 1.48
C ILE A 123 3.20 -1.39 2.57
N ILE A 124 3.67 -0.18 2.25
CA ILE A 124 3.92 0.86 3.24
C ILE A 124 2.60 1.32 3.88
N LEU A 125 1.56 1.57 3.09
CA LEU A 125 0.26 2.01 3.62
C LEU A 125 -0.42 0.93 4.45
N SER A 126 -0.21 -0.35 4.12
CA SER A 126 -0.79 -1.46 4.88
C SER A 126 -0.13 -1.67 6.25
N MET A 127 1.11 -1.23 6.45
CA MET A 127 1.77 -1.25 7.77
C MET A 127 1.06 -0.42 8.83
N VAL A 128 0.22 0.54 8.42
CA VAL A 128 -0.49 1.45 9.33
C VAL A 128 -1.45 0.69 10.25
N SER A 129 -2.19 -0.28 9.74
CA SER A 129 -3.22 -1.01 10.50
C SER A 129 -2.65 -1.70 11.77
N PRO A 130 -1.64 -2.59 11.67
CA PRO A 130 -1.08 -3.23 12.86
C PRO A 130 -0.38 -2.25 13.80
N MET A 131 0.23 -1.17 13.28
CA MET A 131 0.85 -0.11 14.10
C MET A 131 -0.19 0.61 14.96
N VAL A 132 -1.33 0.97 14.38
CA VAL A 132 -2.43 1.64 15.09
C VAL A 132 -3.01 0.73 16.18
N ILE A 133 -3.21 -0.55 15.88
CA ILE A 133 -3.72 -1.53 16.85
C ILE A 133 -2.76 -1.66 18.04
N LYS A 134 -1.45 -1.82 17.79
CA LYS A 134 -0.44 -1.93 18.85
C LYS A 134 -0.32 -0.69 19.71
N LEU A 135 -0.34 0.50 19.11
CA LEU A 135 -0.30 1.76 19.84
C LEU A 135 -1.52 1.93 20.75
N THR A 136 -2.69 1.54 20.26
CA THR A 136 -3.94 1.59 21.03
C THR A 136 -3.92 0.62 22.21
N LEU A 137 -3.44 -0.60 22.01
CA LEU A 137 -3.29 -1.59 23.08
C LEU A 137 -2.25 -1.17 24.13
N ALA A 138 -1.15 -0.54 23.71
CA ALA A 138 -0.13 -0.02 24.62
C ALA A 138 -0.63 1.17 25.47
N ASP A 139 -1.57 1.96 24.93
CA ASP A 139 -2.22 3.06 25.66
C ASP A 139 -3.23 2.54 26.70
N LEU A 140 -3.97 1.47 26.38
CA LEU A 140 -4.92 0.82 27.30
C LEU A 140 -4.27 0.11 28.50
N GLY A 141 -3.02 -0.34 28.35
CA GLY A 141 -2.27 -1.01 29.40
C GLY A 141 -1.56 -0.07 30.39
N ARG A 142 -1.67 1.25 30.18
CA ARG A 142 -1.15 2.31 31.07
C ARG A 142 -2.28 2.92 31.89
#